data_AF-A0A659LYC2-F1
#
_entry.id   AF-A0A659LYC2-F1
#
_cell.length_a   1.000
_cell.length_b   1.000
_cell.length_c   1.000
_cell.angle_alpha   90.00
_cell.angle_beta   90.00
_cell.angle_gamma   90.00
#
_symmetry.space_group_name_H-M   'P 1'
#
loop_
_entity.id
_entity.type
_entity.pdbx_description
1 polymer ?
#
loop_
_entity_poly.entity_id
_entity_poly.type
_entity_poly.pdbx_seq_one_letter_code
_entity_poly.pdbx_strand_id
1 'polypeptide(L)'
;LHPGRDLAHPLRATGPVVKSGDETLTLSGANSYTGGTTISGGTLVASNVNALGSGDVTDNATLELNAGGAVGDKSGGTGGG
;
A
#
# COMPACT_ATOMS: atom_id res chain seq x y z
N LEU A 1 -20.11 -2.05 -11.27
CA LEU A 1 -18.83 -1.32 -11.14
C LEU A 1 -18.77 -0.85 -9.70
N HIS A 2 -17.85 -1.37 -8.88
CA HIS A 2 -17.73 -0.95 -7.47
C HIS A 2 -16.77 0.24 -7.41
N PRO A 3 -17.24 1.46 -7.15
CA PRO A 3 -16.38 2.62 -6.97
C PRO A 3 -15.60 2.45 -5.67
N GLY A 4 -14.26 2.39 -5.76
CA GLY A 4 -13.37 2.28 -4.60
C GLY A 4 -13.38 0.88 -3.96
N ARG A 5 -12.40 0.05 -4.31
CA ARG A 5 -12.22 -1.27 -3.67
C ARG A 5 -11.60 -1.02 -2.29
N ASP A 6 -12.39 -1.13 -1.22
CA ASP A 6 -11.86 -1.26 0.15
C ASP A 6 -11.60 -2.73 0.45
N LEU A 7 -10.36 -3.07 0.80
CA LEU A 7 -9.97 -4.40 1.24
C LEU A 7 -9.73 -4.36 2.76
N ALA A 8 -10.79 -4.66 3.50
CA ALA A 8 -10.75 -4.84 4.95
C ALA A 8 -10.21 -6.23 5.38
N HIS A 9 -10.10 -7.18 4.46
CA HIS A 9 -9.63 -8.54 4.76
C HIS A 9 -8.10 -8.63 4.70
N PRO A 10 -7.45 -9.31 5.67
CA PRO A 10 -6.01 -9.56 5.63
C PRO A 10 -5.58 -10.28 4.35
N LEU A 11 -4.76 -9.61 3.53
CA LEU A 11 -4.02 -10.22 2.45
C LEU A 11 -2.91 -11.08 3.07
N ARG A 12 -2.99 -12.39 2.83
CA ARG A 12 -2.02 -13.42 3.27
C ARG A 12 -1.23 -14.00 2.10
N ALA A 13 -1.09 -13.24 1.02
CA ALA A 13 -0.34 -13.66 -0.15
C ALA A 13 1.17 -13.49 0.09
N THR A 14 2.00 -14.38 -0.43
CA THR A 14 3.47 -14.22 -0.41
C THR A 14 4.00 -13.41 -1.60
N GLY A 15 3.17 -13.22 -2.64
CA GLY A 15 3.51 -12.49 -3.86
C GLY A 15 3.33 -10.97 -3.75
N PRO A 16 3.89 -10.20 -4.70
CA PRO A 16 3.78 -8.74 -4.71
C PRO A 16 2.33 -8.28 -4.93
N VAL A 17 1.97 -7.16 -4.32
CA VAL A 17 0.69 -6.49 -4.52
C VAL A 17 0.86 -5.38 -5.55
N VAL A 18 0.19 -5.50 -6.69
CA VAL A 18 0.24 -4.47 -7.74
C VAL A 18 -1.08 -3.70 -7.77
N LYS A 19 -1.02 -2.40 -7.50
CA LYS A 19 -2.13 -1.47 -7.70
C LYS A 19 -2.02 -0.84 -9.09
N SER A 20 -2.94 -1.22 -9.96
CA SER A 20 -3.10 -0.68 -11.32
C SER A 20 -4.47 0.02 -11.48
N GLY A 21 -4.60 0.82 -12.54
CA GLY A 21 -5.82 1.57 -12.86
C GLY A 21 -5.97 2.86 -12.06
N ASP A 22 -6.83 3.77 -12.52
CA ASP A 22 -6.87 5.16 -12.03
C ASP A 22 -7.67 5.33 -10.71
N GLU A 23 -8.37 4.27 -10.27
CA GLU A 23 -9.22 4.31 -9.09
C GLU A 23 -8.44 4.26 -7.77
N THR A 24 -9.12 4.64 -6.69
CA THR A 24 -8.60 4.50 -5.32
C THR A 24 -8.80 3.08 -4.78
N LEU A 25 -7.74 2.51 -4.20
CA LEU A 25 -7.76 1.27 -3.42
C LEU A 25 -7.49 1.61 -1.95
N THR A 26 -8.39 1.24 -1.05
CA THR A 26 -8.18 1.42 0.39
C THR A 26 -7.81 0.09 1.02
N LEU A 27 -6.69 0.06 1.74
CA LEU A 27 -6.24 -1.05 2.57
C LEU A 27 -6.46 -0.66 4.03
N SER A 28 -7.55 -1.18 4.60
CA SER A 28 -7.93 -0.96 6.00
C SER A 28 -7.63 -2.17 6.89
N GLY A 29 -7.55 -3.37 6.30
CA GLY A 29 -7.17 -4.60 7.00
C GLY A 29 -5.69 -4.67 7.38
N ALA A 30 -5.37 -5.42 8.44
CA ALA A 30 -3.99 -5.77 8.76
C ALA A 30 -3.48 -6.84 7.78
N ASN A 31 -2.66 -6.43 6.83
CA ASN A 31 -2.13 -7.26 5.77
C ASN A 31 -0.76 -7.83 6.17
N SER A 32 -0.56 -9.14 5.96
CA SER A 32 0.69 -9.85 6.33
C SER A 32 1.40 -10.42 5.11
N TYR A 33 1.18 -9.83 3.94
CA TYR A 33 1.92 -10.23 2.75
C TYR A 33 3.39 -9.82 2.89
N THR A 34 4.26 -10.68 2.38
CA THR A 34 5.71 -10.49 2.43
C THR A 34 6.26 -9.98 1.10
N GLY A 35 5.46 -10.01 0.03
CA GLY A 35 5.81 -9.40 -1.24
C GLY A 35 5.82 -7.87 -1.15
N GLY A 36 6.53 -7.21 -2.07
CA GLY A 36 6.49 -5.76 -2.19
C GLY A 36 5.13 -5.24 -2.69
N THR A 37 4.87 -3.95 -2.48
CA THR A 37 3.71 -3.24 -3.03
C THR A 37 4.16 -2.34 -4.15
N THR A 38 3.61 -2.51 -5.35
CA THR A 38 3.88 -1.65 -6.49
C THR A 38 2.63 -0.87 -6.86
N ILE A 39 2.69 0.45 -6.82
CA ILE A 39 1.61 1.35 -7.22
C ILE A 39 1.99 1.88 -8.60
N SER A 40 1.30 1.38 -9.62
CA SER A 40 1.55 1.76 -11.01
C SER A 40 0.53 2.78 -11.53
N GLY A 41 -0.57 3.02 -10.80
CA GLY A 41 -1.62 3.96 -11.20
C GLY A 41 -2.71 4.15 -10.12
N GLY A 42 -3.38 5.31 -10.19
CA GLY A 42 -4.43 5.71 -9.26
C GLY A 42 -3.88 6.01 -7.85
N THR A 43 -4.73 5.79 -6.84
CA THR A 43 -4.38 6.06 -5.43
C THR A 43 -4.45 4.79 -4.60
N LEU A 44 -3.45 4.55 -3.76
CA LEU A 44 -3.49 3.53 -2.70
C LEU A 44 -3.58 4.22 -1.34
N VAL A 45 -4.65 3.98 -0.59
CA VAL A 45 -4.84 4.51 0.77
C VAL A 45 -4.57 3.41 1.78
N ALA A 46 -3.57 3.57 2.64
CA ALA A 46 -3.30 2.67 3.76
C ALA A 46 -3.85 3.27 5.05
N SER A 47 -5.01 2.81 5.51
CA SER A 47 -5.72 3.36 6.68
C SER A 47 -5.38 2.64 8.01
N ASN A 48 -4.43 1.71 7.98
CA ASN A 48 -3.97 0.96 9.15
C ASN A 48 -2.43 0.88 9.13
N VAL A 49 -1.78 0.93 10.29
CA VAL A 49 -0.31 0.83 10.40
C VAL A 49 0.22 -0.52 9.87
N ASN A 50 -0.62 -1.55 9.91
CA ASN A 50 -0.38 -2.87 9.32
C ASN A 50 -1.09 -3.06 7.98
N ALA A 51 -1.59 -2.01 7.33
CA ALA A 51 -2.24 -2.13 6.02
C ALA A 51 -1.27 -2.49 4.90
N LEU A 52 -0.01 -2.09 5.03
CA LEU A 52 1.04 -2.52 4.10
C LEU A 52 1.77 -3.72 4.69
N GLY A 53 2.13 -4.65 3.81
CA GLY A 53 2.93 -5.80 4.17
C GLY A 53 4.35 -5.43 4.61
N SER A 54 5.16 -6.44 4.87
CA SER A 54 6.57 -6.26 5.27
C SER A 54 7.50 -6.00 4.09
N GLY A 55 7.03 -6.14 2.84
CA GLY A 55 7.83 -5.92 1.65
C GLY A 55 8.00 -4.44 1.30
N ASP A 56 8.95 -4.18 0.39
CA ASP A 56 9.23 -2.82 -0.11
C ASP A 56 8.03 -2.22 -0.84
N VAL A 57 7.90 -0.90 -0.78
CA VAL A 57 6.84 -0.17 -1.48
C VAL A 57 7.45 0.64 -2.61
N THR A 58 7.10 0.30 -3.85
CA THR A 58 7.41 1.07 -5.05
C THR A 58 6.21 1.92 -5.42
N ASP A 59 6.29 3.23 -5.19
CA ASP A 59 5.24 4.18 -5.56
C ASP A 59 5.60 4.90 -6.87
N ASN A 60 4.85 4.63 -7.93
CA ASN A 60 4.94 5.33 -9.21
C ASN A 60 3.67 6.15 -9.52
N ALA A 61 2.78 6.33 -8.53
CA ALA A 61 1.56 7.12 -8.67
C ALA A 61 1.29 7.88 -7.36
N THR A 62 0.24 7.52 -6.61
CA THR A 62 -0.10 8.15 -5.34
C THR A 62 -0.26 7.11 -4.23
N LEU A 63 0.59 7.19 -3.21
CA LEU A 63 0.40 6.53 -1.93
C LEU A 63 -0.08 7.53 -0.87
N GLU A 64 -1.27 7.27 -0.31
CA GLU A 64 -1.81 7.99 0.84
C GLU A 64 -1.77 7.09 2.08
N LEU A 65 -1.25 7.63 3.17
CA LEU A 65 -1.10 6.87 4.40
C LEU A 65 -1.93 7.56 5.48
N ASN A 66 -3.12 7.01 5.70
CA ASN A 66 -4.12 7.51 6.63
C ASN A 66 -4.28 6.59 7.84
N ALA A 67 -3.20 5.90 8.22
CA ALA A 67 -3.11 5.27 9.51
C ALA A 67 -2.89 6.39 10.54
N GLY A 68 -3.81 6.61 11.46
CA GLY A 68 -3.77 7.72 12.42
C GLY A 68 -2.55 7.78 13.37
N GLY A 69 -1.52 6.97 13.13
CA GLY A 69 -0.21 7.04 13.78
C GLY A 69 0.87 7.26 12.72
N ALA A 70 1.78 8.19 13.00
CA ALA A 70 2.89 8.59 12.13
C ALA A 70 3.41 7.45 11.26
N VAL A 71 3.35 7.65 9.96
CA VAL A 71 4.09 6.82 9.01
C VAL A 71 5.55 7.06 9.33
N GLY A 72 6.18 6.13 10.05
CA GLY A 72 7.63 6.02 10.02
C GLY A 72 8.00 5.78 8.57
N ASP A 73 8.61 6.80 7.97
CA ASP A 73 9.04 6.82 6.59
C ASP A 73 9.60 5.46 6.15
N LYS A 74 8.84 4.72 5.33
CA LYS A 74 9.40 3.63 4.52
C LYS A 74 10.09 4.20 3.27
N SER A 75 10.53 5.46 3.30
CA SER A 75 11.40 6.01 2.27
C SER A 75 12.80 5.43 2.48
N GLY A 76 12.99 4.19 2.01
CA GLY A 76 14.29 3.64 1.66
C GLY A 76 14.93 4.40 0.49
N GLY A 77 14.90 5.73 0.52
CA GLY A 77 15.68 6.59 -0.35
C GLY A 77 17.09 6.63 0.20
N THR A 78 17.94 5.70 -0.24
CA THR A 78 19.38 5.87 -0.10
C THR A 78 19.82 7.00 -1.02
N GLY A 79 19.72 8.24 -0.53
CA GLY A 79 20.35 9.39 -1.15
C GLY A 79 21.85 9.31 -0.95
N GLY A 80 22.55 8.63 -1.85
CA GLY A 80 24.00 8.73 -1.97
C GLY A 80 24.40 10.16 -2.37
N GLY A 81 25.35 10.72 -1.62
CA GLY A 81 25.98 12.02 -1.86
C GLY A 81 27.04 12.28 -0.81
#